data_AF-A0A2N2FBL7-F1
#
_entry.id   AF-A0A2N2FBL7-F1
#
_cell.length_a   1.000
_cell.length_b   1.000
_cell.length_c   1.000
_cell.angle_alpha   90.00
_cell.angle_beta   90.00
_cell.angle_gamma   90.00
#
_symmetry.space_group_name_H-M   'P 1'
#
loop_
_entity.id
_entity.type
_entity.pdbx_description
1 polymer ?
#
loop_
_entity_poly.entity_id
_entity_poly.type
_entity_poly.pdbx_seq_one_letter_code
_entity_poly.pdbx_strand_id
1 'polypeptide(L)'
;MDPKQIAKQMIQFNKTAFDNTFDAMTVLQEQTEKMVAMYLEQAPLVPAEGKKAINDWLKAYKKGRVDFRAAADENYKKVEDFFAGYDKPKKD
;
A
#
# COMPACT_ATOMS: atom_id res chain seq x y z
N MET A 1 -5.33 25.40 19.98
CA MET A 1 -4.41 24.77 19.03
C MET A 1 -4.61 25.42 17.67
N ASP A 2 -3.53 25.71 16.94
CA ASP A 2 -3.61 26.26 15.59
C ASP A 2 -4.29 25.23 14.65
N PRO A 3 -5.35 25.59 13.89
CA PRO A 3 -5.99 24.71 12.92
C PRO A 3 -5.01 23.99 11.97
N LYS A 4 -3.88 24.62 11.62
CA LYS A 4 -2.84 24.01 10.79
C LYS A 4 -2.10 22.88 11.51
N GLN A 5 -1.82 23.04 12.79
CA GLN A 5 -1.19 22.00 13.61
C GLN A 5 -2.14 20.81 13.78
N ILE A 6 -3.44 21.06 13.96
CA ILE A 6 -4.46 20.00 14.01
C ILE A 6 -4.49 19.25 12.68
N ALA A 7 -4.51 19.95 11.53
CA ALA A 7 -4.48 19.32 10.22
C ALA A 7 -3.24 18.45 10.01
N LYS A 8 -2.04 18.96 10.35
CA LYS A 8 -0.77 18.21 10.28
C LYS A 8 -0.80 16.93 11.11
N GLN A 9 -1.27 17.01 12.36
CA GLN A 9 -1.41 15.85 13.24
C GLN A 9 -2.41 14.82 12.70
N MET A 10 -3.54 15.27 12.15
CA MET A 10 -4.53 14.39 11.54
C MET A 10 -3.96 13.65 10.33
N ILE A 11 -3.18 14.32 9.48
CA ILE A 11 -2.54 13.70 8.32
C ILE A 11 -1.50 12.65 8.76
N GLN A 12 -0.67 12.97 9.76
CA GLN A 12 0.31 12.03 10.33
C GLN A 12 -0.36 10.79 10.92
N PHE A 13 -1.48 10.97 11.61
CA PHE A 13 -2.28 9.87 12.12
C PHE A 13 -2.82 9.00 10.98
N ASN A 14 -3.42 9.61 9.95
CA ASN A 14 -3.92 8.88 8.78
C ASN A 14 -2.80 8.11 8.07
N LYS A 15 -1.62 8.71 7.90
CA LYS A 15 -0.46 8.04 7.31
C LYS A 15 -0.04 6.81 8.12
N THR A 16 0.09 6.96 9.44
CA THR A 16 0.46 5.85 10.33
C THR A 16 -0.58 4.72 10.28
N ALA A 17 -1.86 5.07 10.31
CA ALA A 17 -2.94 4.09 10.22
C ALA A 17 -2.92 3.36 8.86
N PHE A 18 -2.68 4.10 7.77
CA PHE A 18 -2.53 3.55 6.43
C PHE A 18 -1.34 2.58 6.37
N ASP A 19 -0.14 3.01 6.78
CA ASP A 19 1.09 2.21 6.75
C ASP A 19 0.89 0.88 7.48
N ASN A 20 0.40 0.94 8.73
CA ASN A 20 0.19 -0.25 9.56
C ASN A 20 -0.84 -1.21 8.95
N THR A 21 -1.97 -0.67 8.46
CA THR A 21 -3.03 -1.49 7.86
C THR A 21 -2.57 -2.11 6.54
N PHE A 22 -1.84 -1.34 5.74
CA PHE A 22 -1.32 -1.78 4.45
C PHE A 22 -0.27 -2.89 4.61
N ASP A 23 0.62 -2.77 5.59
CA ASP A 23 1.64 -3.78 5.89
C ASP A 23 0.99 -5.06 6.40
N ALA A 24 0.00 -4.96 7.30
CA ALA A 24 -0.77 -6.12 7.77
C ALA A 24 -1.51 -6.83 6.62
N MET A 25 -2.18 -6.08 5.74
CA MET A 25 -2.83 -6.65 4.55
C MET A 25 -1.82 -7.30 3.60
N THR A 26 -0.64 -6.70 3.44
CA THR A 26 0.44 -7.23 2.61
C THR A 26 0.88 -8.60 3.08
N VAL A 27 1.11 -8.76 4.40
CA VAL A 27 1.45 -10.05 5.00
C VAL A 27 0.36 -11.09 4.79
N LEU A 28 -0.90 -10.73 5.02
CA LEU A 28 -2.04 -11.64 4.82
C LEU A 28 -2.13 -12.12 3.38
N GLN A 29 -2.02 -11.20 2.41
CA GLN A 29 -2.05 -11.54 0.99
C GLN A 29 -0.88 -12.45 0.59
N GLU A 30 0.33 -12.21 1.11
CA GLU A 30 1.48 -13.07 0.82
C GLU A 30 1.31 -14.48 1.38
N GLN A 31 0.66 -14.62 2.54
CA GLN A 31 0.30 -15.93 3.07
C GLN A 31 -0.77 -16.61 2.22
N THR A 32 -1.80 -15.86 1.78
CA THR A 32 -2.83 -16.39 0.88
C THR A 32 -2.25 -16.80 -0.47
N GLU A 33 -1.37 -16.00 -1.08
CA GLU A 33 -0.65 -16.32 -2.32
C GLU A 33 0.09 -17.65 -2.21
N LYS A 34 0.81 -17.87 -1.10
CA LYS A 34 1.50 -19.13 -0.82
C LYS A 34 0.53 -20.31 -0.72
N MET A 35 -0.58 -20.14 0.00
CA MET A 35 -1.60 -21.20 0.11
C MET A 35 -2.22 -21.55 -1.24
N VAL A 36 -2.54 -20.54 -2.06
CA VAL A 36 -3.07 -20.74 -3.41
C VAL A 36 -2.05 -21.45 -4.30
N ALA A 37 -0.77 -21.05 -4.25
CA ALA A 37 0.29 -21.70 -5.01
C ALA A 37 0.42 -23.19 -4.65
N MET A 38 0.49 -23.52 -3.34
CA MET A 38 0.55 -24.91 -2.88
C MET A 38 -0.69 -25.72 -3.32
N TYR A 39 -1.88 -25.13 -3.24
CA TYR A 39 -3.11 -25.77 -3.69
C TYR A 39 -3.08 -26.07 -5.20
N LEU A 40 -2.62 -25.12 -6.03
CA LEU A 40 -2.55 -25.29 -7.48
C LEU A 40 -1.51 -26.33 -7.93
N GLU A 41 -0.42 -26.48 -7.18
CA GLU A 41 0.55 -27.55 -7.41
C GLU A 41 -0.10 -28.92 -7.19
N GLN A 42 -0.89 -29.05 -6.14
CA GLN A 42 -1.54 -30.31 -5.75
C GLN A 42 -2.88 -30.56 -6.45
N ALA A 43 -3.42 -29.62 -7.23
CA ALA A 43 -4.71 -29.75 -7.89
C ALA A 43 -4.57 -30.46 -9.26
N PRO A 44 -4.92 -31.76 -9.38
CA PRO A 44 -4.91 -32.47 -10.66
C PRO A 44 -6.00 -32.00 -11.63
N LEU A 45 -7.02 -31.30 -11.12
CA LEU A 45 -8.19 -30.85 -11.89
C LEU A 45 -8.02 -29.47 -12.54
N VAL A 46 -6.90 -28.78 -12.31
CA VAL A 46 -6.64 -27.46 -12.90
C VAL A 46 -5.72 -27.61 -14.12
N PRO A 47 -6.20 -27.34 -15.35
CA PRO A 47 -5.38 -27.37 -16.56
C PRO A 47 -4.21 -26.37 -16.50
N ALA A 48 -3.19 -26.59 -17.32
CA ALA A 48 -1.98 -25.75 -17.35
C ALA A 48 -2.30 -24.27 -17.62
N GLU A 49 -3.26 -24.00 -18.50
CA GLU A 49 -3.74 -22.65 -18.83
C GLU A 49 -4.38 -21.98 -17.62
N GLY A 50 -5.14 -22.73 -16.82
CA GLY A 50 -5.74 -22.25 -15.58
C GLY A 50 -4.69 -21.90 -14.53
N LYS A 51 -3.67 -22.76 -14.36
CA LYS A 51 -2.53 -22.47 -13.47
C LYS A 51 -1.79 -21.21 -13.92
N LYS A 52 -1.59 -21.03 -15.23
CA LYS A 52 -0.97 -19.82 -15.78
C LYS A 52 -1.81 -18.57 -15.50
N ALA A 53 -3.12 -18.63 -15.75
CA ALA A 53 -4.03 -17.51 -15.54
C ALA A 53 -4.03 -17.04 -14.07
N ILE A 54 -4.06 -17.99 -13.12
CA ILE A 54 -4.02 -17.65 -11.69
C ILE A 54 -2.66 -17.04 -11.32
N ASN A 55 -1.55 -17.61 -11.78
CA ASN A 55 -0.23 -17.06 -11.51
C ASN A 55 -0.07 -15.62 -12.07
N ASP A 56 -0.56 -15.36 -13.27
CA ASP A 56 -0.53 -14.03 -13.87
C ASP A 56 -1.41 -13.05 -13.10
N TRP A 57 -2.58 -13.49 -12.62
CA TRP A 57 -3.45 -12.70 -11.75
C TRP A 57 -2.78 -12.35 -10.41
N LEU A 58 -2.13 -13.31 -9.73
CA LEU A 58 -1.40 -13.06 -8.48
C LEU A 58 -0.27 -12.05 -8.69
N LYS A 59 0.49 -12.17 -9.79
CA LYS A 59 1.53 -11.19 -10.14
C LYS A 59 0.97 -9.79 -10.39
N ALA A 60 -0.12 -9.68 -11.14
CA ALA A 60 -0.77 -8.40 -11.41
C ALA A 60 -1.29 -7.76 -10.12
N TYR A 61 -1.89 -8.56 -9.23
CA TYR A 61 -2.38 -8.10 -7.94
C TYR A 61 -1.24 -7.58 -7.05
N LYS A 62 -0.15 -8.35 -6.93
CA LYS A 62 1.06 -7.94 -6.20
C LYS A 62 1.65 -6.65 -6.76
N LYS A 63 1.71 -6.51 -8.08
CA LYS A 63 2.17 -5.26 -8.72
C LYS A 63 1.25 -4.09 -8.36
N GLY A 64 -0.06 -4.26 -8.50
CA GLY A 64 -1.05 -3.23 -8.18
C GLY A 64 -0.96 -2.75 -6.73
N ARG A 65 -0.70 -3.67 -5.80
CA ARG A 65 -0.44 -3.34 -4.39
C ARG A 65 0.80 -2.45 -4.24
N VAL A 66 1.92 -2.82 -4.84
CA VAL A 66 3.17 -2.04 -4.78
C VAL A 66 2.99 -0.65 -5.40
N ASP A 67 2.37 -0.58 -6.57
CA ASP A 67 2.11 0.68 -7.27
C ASP A 67 1.20 1.59 -6.42
N PHE A 68 0.15 1.03 -5.80
CA PHE A 68 -0.75 1.78 -4.93
C PHE A 68 -0.05 2.33 -3.68
N ARG A 69 0.81 1.53 -3.03
CA ARG A 69 1.62 2.01 -1.90
C ARG A 69 2.52 3.15 -2.31
N ALA A 70 3.23 3.01 -3.44
CA ALA A 70 4.10 4.06 -3.95
C ALA A 70 3.34 5.36 -4.24
N ALA A 71 2.16 5.29 -4.85
CA ALA A 71 1.32 6.45 -5.09
C ALA A 71 0.82 7.11 -3.79
N ALA A 72 0.44 6.30 -2.79
CA ALA A 72 0.04 6.81 -1.47
C ALA A 72 1.22 7.51 -0.77
N ASP A 73 2.39 6.90 -0.74
CA ASP A 73 3.60 7.46 -0.13
C ASP A 73 4.00 8.79 -0.79
N GLU A 74 3.93 8.86 -2.12
CA GLU A 74 4.18 10.10 -2.87
C GLU A 74 3.19 11.21 -2.48
N ASN A 75 1.90 10.87 -2.34
CA ASN A 75 0.87 11.83 -1.96
C ASN A 75 1.03 12.31 -0.51
N TYR A 76 1.34 11.42 0.43
CA TYR A 76 1.64 11.81 1.81
C TYR A 76 2.86 12.74 1.86
N LYS A 77 3.91 12.46 1.10
CA LYS A 77 5.08 13.32 1.00
C LYS A 77 4.73 14.71 0.47
N LYS A 78 3.94 14.81 -0.61
CA LYS A 78 3.48 16.10 -1.15
C LYS A 78 2.74 16.93 -0.09
N VAL A 79 1.91 16.28 0.72
CA VAL A 79 1.18 16.95 1.80
C VAL A 79 2.15 17.40 2.90
N GLU A 80 3.09 16.55 3.31
CA GLU A 80 4.12 16.92 4.30
C GLU A 80 4.97 18.11 3.83
N ASP A 81 5.42 18.09 2.57
CA ASP A 81 6.19 19.17 1.94
C ASP A 81 5.39 20.48 1.89
N PHE A 82 4.09 20.41 1.57
CA PHE A 82 3.19 21.56 1.59
C PHE A 82 3.17 22.20 2.98
N PHE A 83 2.96 21.44 4.05
CA PHE A 83 2.95 21.97 5.41
C PHE A 83 4.34 22.48 5.86
N ALA A 84 5.43 21.82 5.48
CA ALA A 84 6.79 22.27 5.79
C ALA A 84 7.14 23.62 5.13
N GLY A 85 6.56 23.92 3.96
CA GLY A 85 6.70 25.21 3.28
C GLY A 85 6.12 26.39 4.05
N TYR A 86 5.09 26.17 4.89
CA TYR A 86 4.46 27.21 5.71
C TYR A 86 5.14 27.45 7.06
N ASP A 87 5.92 26.48 7.56
CA ASP A 87 6.66 26.60 8.82
C ASP A 87 7.95 27.45 8.66
N LYS A 88 8.31 27.86 7.43
CA LYS A 88 9.44 28.77 7.19
C LYS A 88 9.07 30.21 7.57
N PRO A 89 9.88 30.91 8.39
CA PRO A 89 9.63 32.32 8.69
C PRO A 89 9.65 33.12 7.39
N LYS A 90 8.68 34.02 7.21
CA LYS A 90 8.79 35.06 6.18
C LYS A 90 10.10 35.80 6.47
N LYS A 91 11.05 35.74 5.55
CA LYS A 91 12.15 36.70 5.53
C LYS A 91 11.53 38.02 5.08
N ASP A 92 11.38 38.93 6.04
CA ASP A 92 11.12 40.35 5.79
C ASP A 92 12.25 40.96 4.96
#